data_AF-A0A813WZ17-F1
#
_entry.id   AF-A0A813WZ17-F1
#
_cell.length_a   1.000
_cell.length_b   1.000
_cell.length_c   1.000
_cell.angle_alpha   90.00
_cell.angle_beta   90.00
_cell.angle_gamma   90.00
#
_symmetry.space_group_name_H-M   'P 1'
#
loop_
_entity.id
_entity.type
_entity.pdbx_description
1 polymer ?
#
loop_
_entity_poly.entity_id
_entity_poly.type
_entity_poly.pdbx_seq_one_letter_code
_entity_poly.pdbx_strand_id
1 'polypeptide(L)'
;MDGHWQPYTVVCQVCKFKYNFIGKYETFDNDFNSLLKRLNVSDWNNEKRRGASGHNKWTYQQLFSSLPDNLICRLKRLYNDDLQLFNYRIEDYVNRTTLIC
;
A
#
# COMPACT_ATOMS: atom_id res chain seq x y z
N MET A 1 -14.12 -7.45 13.56
CA MET A 1 -13.38 -6.47 12.73
C MET A 1 -14.14 -6.39 11.44
N ASP A 2 -14.38 -5.18 10.91
CA ASP A 2 -14.97 -5.03 9.59
C ASP A 2 -14.02 -5.68 8.56
N GLY A 3 -14.58 -6.42 7.59
CA GLY A 3 -13.80 -7.17 6.60
C GLY A 3 -12.88 -6.28 5.74
N HIS A 4 -13.20 -4.99 5.60
CA HIS A 4 -12.35 -4.02 4.89
C HIS A 4 -11.02 -3.75 5.60
N TRP A 5 -10.95 -3.96 6.92
CA TRP A 5 -9.75 -3.74 7.73
C TRP A 5 -9.08 -5.04 8.17
N GLN A 6 -9.52 -6.17 7.65
CA GLN A 6 -8.92 -7.45 7.96
C GLN A 6 -7.65 -7.63 7.10
N PRO A 7 -6.53 -8.15 7.67
CA PRO A 7 -5.32 -8.37 6.89
C PRO A 7 -5.61 -9.25 5.67
N TYR A 8 -5.01 -8.92 4.54
CA TYR A 8 -5.16 -9.65 3.28
C TYR A 8 -4.66 -11.09 3.39
N THR A 9 -3.66 -11.37 4.21
CA THR A 9 -3.22 -12.73 4.52
C THR A 9 -4.31 -13.57 5.21
N VAL A 10 -5.25 -12.92 5.90
CA VAL A 10 -6.39 -13.57 6.55
C VAL A 10 -7.61 -13.63 5.62
N VAL A 11 -7.85 -12.58 4.83
CA VAL A 11 -8.91 -12.58 3.82
C VAL A 11 -8.48 -13.45 2.65
N CYS A 12 -9.18 -14.56 2.44
CA CYS A 12 -8.79 -15.55 1.45
C CYS A 12 -8.53 -14.91 0.07
N GLN A 13 -7.49 -15.39 -0.61
CA GLN A 13 -7.26 -15.42 -2.07
C GLN A 13 -5.98 -14.74 -2.58
N VAL A 14 -5.32 -13.85 -1.83
CA VAL A 14 -4.08 -13.19 -2.32
C VAL A 14 -2.99 -14.19 -2.71
N CYS A 15 -2.67 -15.17 -1.85
CA CYS A 15 -1.63 -16.16 -2.15
C CYS A 15 -2.03 -17.20 -3.22
N LYS A 16 -3.30 -17.22 -3.66
CA LYS A 16 -3.78 -18.19 -4.66
C LYS A 16 -3.58 -17.72 -6.10
N PHE A 17 -3.33 -16.42 -6.29
CA PHE A 17 -3.14 -15.84 -7.61
C PHE A 17 -1.66 -15.65 -7.91
N LYS A 18 -1.28 -15.90 -9.17
CA LYS A 18 0.05 -15.58 -9.69
C LYS A 18 -0.02 -14.21 -10.33
N TYR A 19 0.24 -13.17 -9.54
CA TYR A 19 0.21 -11.79 -10.04
C TYR A 19 1.31 -11.56 -11.09
N ASN A 20 0.93 -11.04 -12.24
CA ASN A 20 1.90 -10.58 -13.25
C ASN A 20 2.36 -9.15 -12.99
N PHE A 21 1.63 -8.40 -12.17
CA PHE A 21 1.90 -7.01 -11.82
C PHE A 21 1.31 -6.70 -10.44
N ILE A 22 2.05 -5.96 -9.62
CA ILE A 22 1.61 -5.43 -8.33
C ILE A 22 1.97 -3.95 -8.35
N GLY A 23 0.97 -3.07 -8.28
CA GLY A 23 1.17 -1.62 -8.16
C GLY A 23 1.03 -1.15 -6.72
N LYS A 24 1.61 -0.01 -6.40
CA LYS A 24 1.51 0.64 -5.09
C LYS A 24 0.81 2.00 -5.22
N TYR A 25 0.08 2.40 -4.19
CA TYR A 25 -0.61 3.70 -4.19
C TYR A 25 0.37 4.87 -4.24
N GLU A 26 1.53 4.73 -3.58
CA GLU A 26 2.57 5.76 -3.52
C GLU A 26 3.21 6.07 -4.88
N THR A 27 3.21 5.07 -5.77
CA THR A 27 3.79 5.13 -7.11
C THR A 27 2.73 4.95 -8.18
N PHE A 28 1.45 5.17 -7.85
CA PHE A 28 0.31 4.79 -8.67
C PHE A 28 0.43 5.24 -10.13
N ASP A 29 0.78 6.51 -10.38
CA ASP A 29 0.89 7.01 -11.75
C ASP A 29 2.01 6.35 -12.54
N ASN A 30 3.17 6.13 -11.91
CA ASN A 30 4.31 5.46 -12.55
C ASN A 30 3.99 3.99 -12.82
N ASP A 31 3.39 3.32 -11.85
CA ASP A 31 3.00 1.92 -11.92
C ASP A 31 1.93 1.70 -12.99
N PHE A 32 0.90 2.56 -13.01
CA PHE A 32 -0.16 2.52 -13.98
C PHE A 32 0.35 2.77 -15.41
N ASN A 33 1.21 3.79 -15.60
CA ASN A 33 1.82 4.06 -16.90
C ASN A 33 2.72 2.89 -17.36
N SER A 34 3.46 2.27 -16.45
CA SER A 34 4.28 1.09 -16.75
C SER A 34 3.43 -0.11 -17.15
N LEU A 35 2.29 -0.30 -16.49
CA LEU A 35 1.32 -1.35 -16.84
C LEU A 35 0.72 -1.12 -18.24
N LEU A 36 0.28 0.10 -18.56
CA LEU A 36 -0.26 0.43 -19.90
C LEU A 36 0.76 0.15 -21.01
N LYS A 37 2.02 0.56 -20.80
CA LYS A 37 3.12 0.27 -21.74
C LYS A 37 3.31 -1.23 -21.93
N ARG A 38 3.33 -2.01 -20.85
CA ARG A 38 3.48 -3.47 -20.91
C ARG A 38 2.33 -4.15 -21.66
N LEU A 39 1.13 -3.57 -21.60
CA LEU A 39 -0.05 -4.06 -22.30
C LEU A 39 -0.19 -3.51 -23.73
N ASN A 40 0.76 -2.70 -24.21
CA ASN A 40 0.69 -2.01 -25.50
C ASN A 40 -0.59 -1.16 -25.67
N VAL A 41 -1.06 -0.54 -24.59
CA VAL A 41 -2.21 0.36 -24.62
C VAL A 41 -1.72 1.79 -24.76
N SER A 42 -1.91 2.40 -25.94
CA SER A 42 -1.55 3.80 -26.21
C SER A 42 -2.67 4.79 -25.92
N ASP A 43 -3.94 4.38 -26.11
CA ASP A 43 -5.09 5.29 -26.18
C ASP A 43 -5.93 5.27 -24.89
N TRP A 44 -5.26 5.24 -23.73
CA TRP A 44 -5.96 5.26 -22.45
C TRP A 44 -6.51 6.66 -22.14
N ASN A 45 -7.84 6.76 -21.97
CA ASN A 45 -8.46 8.01 -21.52
C ASN A 45 -8.30 8.18 -20.00
N ASN A 46 -7.41 9.08 -19.60
CA ASN A 46 -7.18 9.44 -18.20
C ASN A 46 -8.40 10.07 -17.51
N GLU A 47 -9.36 10.66 -18.23
CA GLU A 47 -10.60 11.20 -17.66
C GLU A 47 -11.52 10.09 -17.11
N LYS A 48 -11.33 8.84 -17.55
CA LYS A 48 -12.03 7.68 -16.99
C LYS A 48 -11.45 7.21 -15.66
N ARG A 49 -10.35 7.80 -15.18
CA ARG A 49 -9.78 7.49 -13.86
C ARG A 49 -10.73 7.98 -12.77
N ARG A 50 -11.66 7.11 -12.34
CA ARG A 50 -12.55 7.38 -11.21
C ARG A 50 -11.88 6.94 -9.90
N GLY A 51 -11.75 7.87 -8.96
CA GLY A 51 -11.51 7.56 -7.54
C GLY A 51 -10.10 7.07 -7.15
N ALA A 52 -9.13 7.05 -8.06
CA ALA A 52 -7.77 6.63 -7.76
C ALA A 52 -6.78 7.75 -8.08
N SER A 53 -6.57 8.65 -7.11
CA SER A 53 -5.35 9.44 -7.02
C SER A 53 -4.45 8.76 -5.99
N GLY A 54 -3.27 8.30 -6.40
CA GLY A 54 -2.27 7.82 -5.46
C GLY A 54 -1.85 8.95 -4.55
N HIS A 55 -1.89 8.75 -3.23
CA HIS A 55 -1.19 9.64 -2.32
C HIS A 55 0.29 9.28 -2.35
N ASN A 56 1.18 10.27 -2.39
CA ASN A 56 2.60 9.98 -2.35
C ASN A 56 3.02 9.50 -0.93
N LYS A 57 4.22 8.93 -0.85
CA LYS A 57 4.79 8.43 0.43
C LYS A 57 4.76 9.48 1.54
N TRP A 58 4.96 10.75 1.22
CA TRP A 58 4.97 11.85 2.20
C TRP A 58 3.61 12.08 2.86
N THR A 59 2.51 12.00 2.11
CA THR A 59 1.16 12.09 2.69
C THR A 59 0.94 11.02 3.75
N TYR A 60 1.36 9.78 3.51
CA TYR A 60 1.25 8.71 4.50
C TYR A 60 2.15 8.95 5.71
N GLN A 61 3.38 9.47 5.52
CA GLN A 61 4.25 9.85 6.63
C GLN A 61 3.59 10.90 7.55
N GLN A 62 2.89 11.89 6.97
CA GLN A 62 2.14 12.86 7.76
C GLN A 62 0.99 12.21 8.55
N LEU A 63 0.23 11.30 7.94
CA LEU A 63 -0.83 10.58 8.66
C LEU A 63 -0.27 9.80 9.85
N PHE A 64 0.81 9.04 9.67
CA PHE A 64 1.46 8.30 10.75
C PHE A 64 2.05 9.22 11.84
N SER A 65 2.51 10.42 11.48
CA SER A 65 3.07 11.38 12.45
C SER A 65 2.07 11.77 13.55
N SER A 66 0.77 11.74 13.25
CA SER A 66 -0.30 12.09 14.19
C SER A 66 -0.68 10.94 15.14
N LEU A 67 -0.22 9.71 14.88
CA LEU A 67 -0.64 8.53 15.63
C LEU A 67 0.26 8.27 16.86
N PRO A 68 -0.30 7.82 17.99
CA PRO A 68 0.48 7.37 19.15
C PRO A 68 1.39 6.16 18.82
N ASP A 69 2.58 6.10 19.41
CA ASP A 69 3.55 5.00 19.18
C ASP A 69 2.96 3.61 19.47
N ASN A 70 2.20 3.47 20.57
CA ASN A 70 1.58 2.21 20.95
C ASN A 70 0.56 1.72 19.89
N LEU A 71 -0.16 2.65 19.25
CA LEU A 71 -1.10 2.32 18.18
C LEU A 71 -0.33 1.86 16.93
N ILE A 72 0.75 2.55 16.57
CA ILE A 72 1.61 2.17 15.45
C ILE A 72 2.18 0.76 15.68
N CYS A 73 2.67 0.44 16.88
CA CYS A 73 3.18 -0.90 17.18
C CYS A 73 2.10 -1.99 17.10
N ARG A 74 0.88 -1.69 17.55
CA ARG A 74 -0.26 -2.61 17.40
C ARG A 74 -0.61 -2.83 15.93
N LEU A 75 -0.62 -1.78 15.11
CA LEU A 75 -0.84 -1.87 13.66
C LEU A 75 0.27 -2.66 12.97
N LYS A 76 1.55 -2.39 13.31
CA LYS A 76 2.71 -3.14 12.80
C LYS A 76 2.54 -4.64 13.05
N ARG A 77 2.16 -5.01 14.28
CA ARG A 77 1.94 -6.41 14.65
C ARG A 77 0.74 -7.02 13.93
N LEU A 78 -0.37 -6.28 13.82
CA LEU A 78 -1.59 -6.74 13.17
C LEU A 78 -1.39 -7.03 11.66
N TYR A 79 -0.65 -6.17 10.97
CA TYR A 79 -0.44 -6.25 9.52
C TYR A 79 0.95 -6.79 9.13
N ASN A 80 1.70 -7.38 10.05
CA ASN A 80 3.09 -7.80 9.81
C ASN A 80 3.23 -8.68 8.57
N ASP A 81 2.37 -9.69 8.42
CA ASP A 81 2.47 -10.66 7.34
C ASP A 81 2.12 -10.01 5.99
N ASP A 82 1.15 -9.09 5.96
CA ASP A 82 0.82 -8.31 4.77
C ASP A 82 1.95 -7.35 4.37
N LEU A 83 2.56 -6.67 5.35
CA LEU A 83 3.70 -5.79 5.12
C LEU A 83 4.85 -6.57 4.48
N GLN A 84 5.15 -7.77 4.99
CA GLN A 84 6.18 -8.63 4.40
C GLN A 84 5.78 -9.11 3.00
N LEU A 85 4.55 -9.61 2.84
CA LEU A 85 4.05 -10.14 1.57
C LEU A 85 4.12 -9.13 0.43
N PHE A 86 3.81 -7.86 0.72
CA PHE A 86 3.81 -6.77 -0.26
C PHE A 86 5.07 -5.90 -0.23
N ASN A 87 6.10 -6.33 0.49
CA ASN A 87 7.39 -5.67 0.60
C ASN A 87 7.24 -4.19 1.01
N TYR A 88 6.51 -3.96 2.09
CA TYR A 88 6.41 -2.69 2.80
C TYR A 88 7.21 -2.75 4.09
N ARG A 89 7.94 -1.68 4.37
CA ARG A 89 8.61 -1.46 5.64
C ARG A 89 7.89 -0.35 6.38
N ILE A 90 7.51 -0.56 7.63
CA ILE A 90 6.81 0.50 8.37
C ILE A 90 7.73 1.69 8.65
N GLU A 91 9.04 1.45 8.72
CA GLU A 91 10.09 2.45 8.94
C GLU A 91 10.16 3.45 7.78
N ASP A 92 9.65 3.10 6.60
CA ASP A 92 9.53 4.03 5.48
C ASP A 92 8.49 5.13 5.72
N TYR A 93 7.53 4.89 6.62
CA TYR A 93 6.38 5.75 6.87
C TYR A 93 6.41 6.40 8.25
N VAL A 94 7.13 5.80 9.20
CA VAL A 94 7.24 6.32 10.57
C VAL A 94 8.62 6.94 10.76
N ASN A 95 8.69 8.27 10.67
CA ASN A 95 9.93 9.02 10.90
C ASN A 95 10.15 9.24 12.41
N ARG A 96 10.37 8.16 13.16
CA ARG A 96 10.70 8.19 14.59
C ARG A 96 11.95 7.36 14.81
N THR A 97 13.02 8.02 15.26
CA THR A 97 14.36 7.44 15.46
C THR A 97 14.39 6.30 16.49
N THR A 98 13.31 6.11 17.26
CA THR A 98 13.20 5.17 18.37
C THR A 98 11.79 4.58 18.51
N LEU A 99 11.11 4.27 17.40
CA LEU A 99 9.90 3.43 17.50
C LEU A 99 10.30 2.02 17.96
N ILE A 100 10.16 1.74 19.26
CA ILE A 100 10.38 0.41 19.83
C ILE A 100 9.02 -0.28 19.97
N CYS A 101 8.85 -1.30 19.14
CA CYS A 101 7.77 -2.29 19.20
C CYS A 101 8.37 -3.65 19.59
#